data_AF-A0A9N9LKR0-F1
#
_entry.id   AF-A0A9N9LKR0-F1
#
_cell.length_a   1.000
_cell.length_b   1.000
_cell.length_c   1.000
_cell.angle_alpha   90.00
_cell.angle_beta   90.00
_cell.angle_gamma   90.00
#
_symmetry.space_group_name_H-M   'P 1'
#
loop_
_entity.id
_entity.type
_entity.pdbx_description
1 polymer ?
#
loop_
_entity_poly.entity_id
_entity_poly.type
_entity_poly.pdbx_seq_one_letter_code
_entity_poly.pdbx_strand_id
1 'polypeptide(L)'
;MILGRNSTSISNPLATTTAVKWYMETDDSQICLEAKKTCLEARKDLLELVGDDFDSRYALECTTNAKELVGFVKFYQERMELENSDPGFRRQLLNRVKTFCEFADKITQIIAVMVPQDPKFTIPYGCLALLFKAVTWSKERKDKLDAFLVEIVEVLPIAEAYAELYNTRQIKEEVISMYVTVLKFLAKATMHCRRNNLTNEQSLGDLMTRIKQCSARLHHFQALASAVQQDETLKSVKGISGTLAIVRQEVELISQEMFAKIDQVEKLWMNYQEQAKRDRMLIAYRELSTLSTLLLPSSKPWVSELHAARTQNPEISQRSKCVIAGNQGTWVTQMITEYQASFKKGEVPLICVFAGVYRNEQLTARSLVCLLIIRIMEYFPKVVFEIPDLLNTRVLAQAADPELWEILEVMIRG
;
A
#
# COMPACT_ATOMS: atom_id res chain seq x y z
N MET A 1 3.49 0.31 58.17
CA MET A 1 4.93 0.18 57.85
C MET A 1 5.10 -1.08 57.02
N ILE A 2 5.35 -0.89 55.72
CA ILE A 2 5.94 -1.75 54.66
C ILE A 2 5.36 -1.20 53.35
N LEU A 3 6.27 -0.66 52.56
CA LEU A 3 6.06 0.12 51.34
C LEU A 3 5.62 -0.78 50.18
N GLY A 4 4.47 -0.50 49.59
CA GLY A 4 4.00 -1.13 48.35
C GLY A 4 4.22 -0.19 47.16
N ARG A 5 5.11 -0.59 46.25
CA ARG A 5 5.60 0.16 45.09
C ARG A 5 4.47 0.79 44.26
N ASN A 6 4.46 2.13 44.17
CA ASN A 6 3.79 2.85 43.09
C ASN A 6 4.59 2.65 41.79
N SER A 7 4.18 1.70 40.97
CA SER A 7 4.62 1.59 39.58
C SER A 7 3.87 2.62 38.72
N THR A 8 4.23 3.89 38.86
CA THR A 8 3.94 4.90 37.84
C THR A 8 4.86 4.64 36.66
N SER A 9 4.37 3.92 35.64
CA SER A 9 5.02 3.91 34.34
C SER A 9 4.89 5.31 33.76
N ILE A 10 5.99 6.06 33.82
CA ILE A 10 6.13 7.32 33.10
C ILE A 10 6.18 6.93 31.63
N SER A 11 5.07 7.08 30.93
CA SER A 11 5.03 7.00 29.47
C SER A 11 5.84 8.18 28.91
N ASN A 12 7.02 7.89 28.39
CA ASN A 12 7.84 8.87 27.67
C ASN A 12 7.06 9.38 26.44
N PRO A 13 6.63 10.65 26.38
CA PRO A 13 5.78 11.14 25.28
C PRO A 13 6.56 11.51 24.01
N LEU A 14 7.86 11.24 23.93
CA LEU A 14 8.75 11.82 22.91
C LEU A 14 9.29 10.84 21.86
N ALA A 15 8.75 9.64 21.76
CA ALA A 15 8.99 8.74 20.64
C ALA A 15 7.80 8.73 19.68
N THR A 16 7.49 9.87 19.07
CA THR A 16 6.90 9.87 17.71
C THR A 16 8.01 9.51 16.73
N THR A 17 8.57 8.31 16.94
CA THR A 17 9.47 7.62 16.03
C THR A 17 8.77 7.57 14.68
N THR A 18 9.47 8.03 13.64
CA THR A 18 9.26 7.61 12.26
C THR A 18 8.88 6.14 12.27
N ALA A 19 7.59 5.85 12.15
CA ALA A 19 7.09 4.48 12.17
C ALA A 19 7.76 3.81 10.98
N VAL A 20 8.73 2.94 11.26
CA VAL A 20 9.48 2.23 10.24
C VAL A 20 8.43 1.58 9.37
N LYS A 21 8.31 2.00 8.10
CA LYS A 21 7.31 1.48 7.18
C LYS A 21 7.76 0.07 6.83
N TRP A 22 7.26 -0.91 7.57
CA TRP A 22 7.63 -2.31 7.35
C TRP A 22 7.14 -2.78 5.98
N TYR A 23 5.97 -2.34 5.57
CA TYR A 23 5.37 -2.82 4.34
C TYR A 23 5.34 -1.73 3.26
N MET A 24 5.76 -2.08 2.05
CA MET A 24 5.71 -1.22 0.86
C MET A 24 4.43 -1.53 0.09
N GLU A 25 3.62 -0.51 -0.22
CA GLU A 25 2.28 -0.67 -0.80
C GLU A 25 2.27 -1.41 -2.14
N THR A 26 3.32 -1.26 -2.95
CA THR A 26 3.45 -1.94 -4.24
C THR A 26 3.87 -3.40 -4.08
N ASP A 27 4.88 -3.65 -3.24
CA ASP A 27 5.62 -4.92 -3.22
C ASP A 27 4.99 -5.94 -2.26
N ASP A 28 4.42 -5.48 -1.14
CA ASP A 28 3.87 -6.34 -0.09
C ASP A 28 2.34 -6.50 -0.17
N SER A 29 1.72 -5.91 -1.19
CA SER A 29 0.27 -5.97 -1.42
C SER A 29 -0.25 -7.40 -1.41
N GLN A 30 0.46 -8.32 -2.08
CA GLN A 30 0.12 -9.74 -2.15
C GLN A 30 0.19 -10.43 -0.77
N ILE A 31 1.20 -10.07 0.04
CA ILE A 31 1.38 -10.66 1.36
C ILE A 31 0.23 -10.24 2.28
N CYS A 32 -0.25 -9.01 2.15
CA CYS A 32 -1.34 -8.47 2.96
C CYS A 32 -2.76 -8.90 2.51
N LEU A 33 -2.90 -9.57 1.36
CA LEU A 33 -4.23 -9.95 0.83
C LEU A 33 -5.02 -10.84 1.79
N GLU A 34 -4.37 -11.81 2.43
CA GLU A 34 -5.05 -12.69 3.39
C GLU A 34 -5.52 -11.91 4.62
N ALA A 35 -4.72 -10.98 5.12
CA ALA A 35 -5.09 -10.11 6.24
C ALA A 35 -6.30 -9.24 5.87
N LYS A 36 -6.30 -8.61 4.69
CA LYS A 36 -7.43 -7.79 4.22
C LYS A 36 -8.71 -8.60 4.10
N LYS A 37 -8.63 -9.77 3.48
CA LYS A 37 -9.76 -10.71 3.35
C LYS A 37 -10.30 -11.10 4.73
N THR A 38 -9.42 -11.51 5.64
CA THR A 38 -9.79 -11.92 7.00
C THR A 38 -10.44 -10.77 7.78
N CYS A 39 -9.99 -9.53 7.61
CA CYS A 39 -10.60 -8.36 8.25
C CYS A 39 -12.02 -8.11 7.74
N LEU A 40 -12.23 -8.21 6.43
CA LEU A 40 -13.56 -8.03 5.83
C LEU A 40 -14.52 -9.14 6.29
N GLU A 41 -14.07 -10.39 6.30
CA GLU A 41 -14.86 -11.53 6.78
C GLU A 41 -15.20 -11.38 8.27
N ALA A 42 -14.21 -11.14 9.13
CA ALA A 42 -14.43 -10.95 10.57
C ALA A 42 -15.38 -9.77 10.84
N ARG A 43 -15.23 -8.64 10.13
CA ARG A 43 -16.12 -7.49 10.28
C ARG A 43 -17.55 -7.85 9.90
N LYS A 44 -17.74 -8.49 8.75
CA LYS A 44 -19.05 -8.88 8.24
C LYS A 44 -19.74 -9.82 9.24
N ASP A 45 -19.06 -10.89 9.63
CA ASP A 45 -19.62 -11.92 10.52
C ASP A 45 -20.00 -11.34 11.88
N LEU A 46 -19.18 -10.43 12.43
CA LEU A 46 -19.44 -9.79 13.71
C LEU A 46 -20.54 -8.73 13.63
N LEU A 47 -20.64 -7.95 12.55
CA LEU A 47 -21.75 -7.01 12.36
C LEU A 47 -23.09 -7.75 12.23
N GLU A 48 -23.11 -8.87 11.50
CA GLU A 48 -24.29 -9.74 11.41
C GLU A 48 -24.66 -10.33 12.78
N LEU A 49 -23.67 -10.80 13.54
CA LEU A 49 -23.87 -11.33 14.90
C LEU A 49 -24.41 -10.27 15.88
N VAL A 50 -23.93 -9.04 15.77
CA VAL A 50 -24.27 -7.94 16.68
C VAL A 50 -25.70 -7.43 16.39
N GLY A 51 -26.20 -7.54 15.16
CA GLY A 51 -27.50 -6.99 14.80
C GLY A 51 -27.51 -5.48 15.04
N ASP A 52 -28.59 -4.92 15.59
CA ASP A 52 -28.77 -3.48 15.81
C ASP A 52 -28.30 -2.98 17.20
N ASP A 53 -27.55 -3.79 17.96
CA ASP A 53 -26.95 -3.40 19.24
C ASP A 53 -25.89 -2.31 19.02
N PHE A 54 -26.32 -1.05 19.16
CA PHE A 54 -25.53 0.16 18.91
C PHE A 54 -24.18 0.14 19.64
N ASP A 55 -24.19 -0.19 20.94
CA ASP A 55 -22.97 -0.21 21.76
C ASP A 55 -21.94 -1.20 21.23
N SER A 56 -22.40 -2.38 20.78
CA SER A 56 -21.53 -3.39 20.19
C SER A 56 -21.03 -2.99 18.80
N ARG A 57 -21.88 -2.39 17.95
CA ARG A 57 -21.42 -1.87 16.65
C ARG A 57 -20.38 -0.77 16.83
N TYR A 58 -20.64 0.17 17.74
CA TYR A 58 -19.71 1.23 18.09
C TYR A 58 -18.38 0.66 18.60
N ALA A 59 -18.41 -0.32 19.50
CA ALA A 59 -17.20 -0.98 19.97
C ALA A 59 -16.38 -1.59 18.82
N LEU A 60 -17.04 -2.25 17.87
CA LEU A 60 -16.36 -2.89 16.74
C LEU A 60 -15.77 -1.89 15.75
N GLU A 61 -16.48 -0.80 15.47
CA GLU A 61 -16.11 0.15 14.40
C GLU A 61 -15.25 1.31 14.88
N CYS A 62 -15.38 1.71 16.14
CA CYS A 62 -14.74 2.91 16.68
C CYS A 62 -13.55 2.62 17.60
N THR A 63 -13.33 1.36 18.02
CA THR A 63 -12.14 1.02 18.81
C THR A 63 -10.96 0.77 17.88
N THR A 64 -10.10 1.77 17.74
CA THR A 64 -8.99 1.80 16.78
C THR A 64 -7.61 1.60 17.41
N ASN A 65 -7.50 1.74 18.73
CA ASN A 65 -6.24 1.60 19.45
C ASN A 65 -6.44 1.00 20.86
N ALA A 66 -5.34 0.57 21.49
CA ALA A 66 -5.38 -0.02 22.82
C ALA A 66 -5.92 0.91 23.90
N LYS A 67 -5.67 2.22 23.81
CA LYS A 67 -6.16 3.20 24.79
C LYS A 67 -7.69 3.26 24.79
N GLU A 68 -8.31 3.30 23.61
CA GLU A 68 -9.76 3.24 23.44
C GLU A 68 -10.33 1.92 23.98
N LEU A 69 -9.69 0.79 23.67
CA LEU A 69 -10.09 -0.50 24.20
C LEU A 69 -10.02 -0.55 25.72
N VAL A 70 -8.95 -0.06 26.34
CA VAL A 70 -8.81 0.00 27.81
C VAL A 70 -9.89 0.89 28.41
N GLY A 71 -10.21 2.02 27.77
CA GLY A 71 -11.32 2.89 28.17
C GLY A 71 -12.66 2.14 28.14
N PHE A 72 -12.93 1.41 27.06
CA PHE A 72 -14.13 0.58 26.92
C PHE A 72 -14.21 -0.52 28.00
N VAL A 73 -13.12 -1.25 28.22
CA VAL A 73 -13.03 -2.32 29.23
C VAL A 73 -13.31 -1.77 30.63
N LYS A 74 -12.71 -0.62 30.99
CA LYS A 74 -12.92 0.02 32.30
C LYS A 74 -14.36 0.52 32.48
N PHE A 75 -14.94 1.12 31.43
CA PHE A 75 -16.34 1.55 31.47
C PHE A 75 -17.28 0.36 31.75
N TYR A 76 -17.08 -0.78 31.09
CA TYR A 76 -17.87 -1.99 31.35
C TYR A 76 -17.55 -2.60 32.72
N GLN A 77 -16.31 -2.55 33.18
CA GLN A 77 -15.95 -2.97 34.53
C GLN A 77 -16.76 -2.20 35.58
N GLU A 78 -16.74 -0.86 35.53
CA GLU A 78 -17.44 0.01 36.48
C GLU A 78 -18.94 -0.28 36.50
N ARG A 79 -19.55 -0.44 35.32
CA ARG A 79 -20.96 -0.80 35.19
C ARG A 79 -21.28 -2.15 35.83
N MET A 80 -20.46 -3.17 35.59
CA MET A 80 -20.67 -4.51 36.16
C MET A 80 -20.44 -4.55 37.68
N GLU A 81 -19.52 -3.74 38.21
CA GLU A 81 -19.30 -3.60 39.65
C GLU A 81 -20.50 -2.94 40.37
N LEU A 82 -21.20 -2.01 39.71
CA LEU A 82 -22.44 -1.42 40.21
C LEU A 82 -23.59 -2.44 40.24
N GLU A 83 -23.67 -3.31 39.23
CA GLU A 83 -24.73 -4.31 39.09
C GLU A 83 -24.53 -5.54 40.02
N ASN A 84 -23.31 -5.81 40.49
CA ASN A 84 -22.99 -7.01 41.26
C ASN A 84 -22.09 -6.73 42.47
N SER A 85 -22.64 -6.90 43.67
CA SER A 85 -21.92 -6.70 44.94
C SER A 85 -21.08 -7.90 45.41
N ASP A 86 -21.09 -9.03 44.70
CA ASP A 86 -20.32 -10.22 45.09
C ASP A 86 -18.79 -9.96 45.00
N PRO A 87 -18.05 -10.06 46.12
CA PRO A 87 -16.60 -9.90 46.12
C PRO A 87 -15.86 -10.92 45.24
N GLY A 88 -16.42 -12.13 45.09
CA GLY A 88 -15.85 -13.18 44.24
C GLY A 88 -15.89 -12.79 42.77
N PHE A 89 -17.06 -12.38 42.29
CA PHE A 89 -17.26 -11.83 40.96
C PHE A 89 -16.35 -10.63 40.68
N ARG A 90 -16.24 -9.68 41.62
CA ARG A 90 -15.38 -8.50 41.46
C ARG A 90 -13.91 -8.88 41.25
N ARG A 91 -13.39 -9.84 42.02
CA ARG A 91 -12.02 -10.34 41.85
C ARG A 91 -11.81 -10.99 40.48
N GLN A 92 -12.76 -11.80 40.02
CA GLN A 92 -12.70 -12.42 38.69
C GLN A 92 -12.73 -11.36 37.58
N LEU A 93 -13.59 -10.35 37.70
CA LEU A 93 -13.70 -9.26 36.75
C LEU A 93 -12.39 -8.46 36.67
N LEU A 94 -11.77 -8.14 37.81
CA LEU A 94 -10.47 -7.46 37.86
C LEU A 94 -9.37 -8.26 37.17
N ASN A 95 -9.31 -9.57 37.41
CA ASN A 95 -8.36 -10.45 36.73
C ASN A 95 -8.60 -10.45 35.22
N ARG A 96 -9.86 -10.50 34.78
CA ARG A 96 -10.20 -10.46 33.35
C ARG A 96 -9.83 -9.12 32.71
N VAL A 97 -10.13 -8.00 33.36
CA VAL A 97 -9.72 -6.66 32.89
C VAL A 97 -8.22 -6.63 32.68
N LYS A 98 -7.44 -7.12 33.66
CA LYS A 98 -5.98 -7.22 33.56
C LYS A 98 -5.55 -8.05 32.34
N THR A 99 -6.10 -9.26 32.16
CA THR A 99 -5.77 -10.13 31.02
C THR A 99 -6.08 -9.46 29.67
N PHE A 100 -7.22 -8.77 29.56
CA PHE A 100 -7.60 -8.08 28.32
C PHE A 100 -6.72 -6.87 28.02
N CYS A 101 -6.32 -6.11 29.05
CA CYS A 101 -5.35 -5.01 28.89
C CYS A 101 -3.98 -5.54 28.45
N GLU A 102 -3.48 -6.60 29.09
CA GLU A 102 -2.20 -7.22 28.69
C GLU A 102 -2.26 -7.78 27.27
N PHE A 103 -3.39 -8.38 26.87
CA PHE A 103 -3.61 -8.81 25.49
C PHE A 103 -3.55 -7.63 24.53
N ALA A 104 -4.25 -6.53 24.85
CA ALA A 104 -4.28 -5.32 24.04
C ALA A 104 -2.87 -4.76 23.83
N ASP A 105 -2.06 -4.67 24.88
CA ASP A 105 -0.69 -4.17 24.82
C ASP A 105 0.20 -5.04 23.93
N LYS A 106 0.05 -6.37 24.03
CA LYS A 106 0.83 -7.31 23.19
C LYS A 106 0.42 -7.26 21.72
N ILE A 107 -0.87 -7.33 21.42
CA ILE A 107 -1.34 -7.31 20.03
C ILE A 107 -1.11 -5.94 19.36
N THR A 108 -1.04 -4.85 20.15
CA THR A 108 -0.74 -3.50 19.63
C THR A 108 0.50 -3.47 18.76
N GLN A 109 1.50 -4.27 19.10
CA GLN A 109 2.76 -4.30 18.38
C GLN A 109 2.58 -4.89 16.99
N ILE A 110 1.84 -5.99 16.88
CA ILE A 110 1.49 -6.62 15.61
C ILE A 110 0.66 -5.64 14.77
N ILE A 111 -0.35 -5.01 15.39
CA ILE A 111 -1.25 -4.08 14.70
C ILE A 111 -0.50 -2.82 14.24
N ALA A 112 0.41 -2.28 15.05
CA ALA A 112 1.17 -1.07 14.71
C ALA A 112 2.02 -1.24 13.45
N VAL A 113 2.54 -2.44 13.21
CA VAL A 113 3.29 -2.77 11.98
C VAL A 113 2.34 -2.88 10.77
N MET A 114 1.11 -3.35 10.99
CA MET A 114 0.11 -3.56 9.94
C MET A 114 -0.61 -2.26 9.53
N VAL A 115 -1.04 -1.42 10.48
CA VAL A 115 -1.90 -0.24 10.27
C VAL A 115 -1.43 0.71 9.15
N PRO A 116 -0.13 0.99 8.97
CA PRO A 116 0.33 1.83 7.86
C PRO A 116 -0.05 1.32 6.47
N GLN A 117 -0.40 0.04 6.32
CA GLN A 117 -0.87 -0.54 5.04
C GLN A 117 -2.37 -0.40 4.80
N ASP A 118 -3.16 -0.49 5.87
CA ASP A 118 -4.60 -0.34 5.83
C ASP A 118 -5.10 0.02 7.24
N PRO A 119 -5.72 1.19 7.44
CA PRO A 119 -6.24 1.57 8.76
C PRO A 119 -7.31 0.61 9.29
N LYS A 120 -7.90 -0.25 8.43
CA LYS A 120 -8.85 -1.31 8.84
C LYS A 120 -8.19 -2.45 9.62
N PHE A 121 -6.86 -2.53 9.65
CA PHE A 121 -6.15 -3.53 10.48
C PHE A 121 -6.24 -3.28 12.00
N THR A 122 -6.97 -2.25 12.41
CA THR A 122 -7.34 -2.01 13.82
C THR A 122 -8.49 -2.88 14.33
N ILE A 123 -9.16 -3.64 13.45
CA ILE A 123 -10.31 -4.50 13.80
C ILE A 123 -10.11 -5.45 15.00
N PRO A 124 -8.90 -6.00 15.29
CA PRO A 124 -8.76 -6.86 16.46
C PRO A 124 -9.11 -6.17 17.78
N TYR A 125 -8.92 -4.84 17.90
CA TYR A 125 -9.33 -4.11 19.12
C TYR A 125 -10.85 -4.13 19.30
N GLY A 126 -11.61 -3.89 18.23
CA GLY A 126 -13.06 -3.99 18.24
C GLY A 126 -13.55 -5.41 18.55
N CYS A 127 -12.90 -6.44 17.98
CA CYS A 127 -13.19 -7.84 18.33
C CYS A 127 -12.93 -8.12 19.82
N LEU A 128 -11.84 -7.60 20.38
CA LEU A 128 -11.48 -7.80 21.78
C LEU A 128 -12.45 -7.06 22.73
N ALA A 129 -12.92 -5.86 22.35
CA ALA A 129 -13.98 -5.14 23.07
C ALA A 129 -15.29 -5.94 23.11
N LEU A 130 -15.72 -6.47 21.95
CA LEU A 130 -16.91 -7.32 21.86
C LEU A 130 -16.77 -8.61 22.67
N LEU A 131 -15.59 -9.24 22.61
CA LEU A 131 -15.31 -10.42 23.39
C LEU A 131 -15.44 -10.11 24.88
N PHE A 132 -14.81 -9.04 25.37
CA PHE A 132 -14.92 -8.65 26.77
C PHE A 132 -16.38 -8.53 27.23
N LYS A 133 -17.19 -7.77 26.47
CA LYS A 133 -18.63 -7.60 26.70
C LYS A 133 -19.39 -8.93 26.74
N ALA A 134 -19.07 -9.85 25.83
CA ALA A 134 -19.72 -11.16 25.78
C ALA A 134 -19.35 -12.05 26.98
N VAL A 135 -18.07 -12.06 27.38
CA VAL A 135 -17.58 -12.89 28.49
C VAL A 135 -17.98 -12.33 29.85
N THR A 136 -18.20 -11.02 29.99
CA THR A 136 -18.73 -10.46 31.24
C THR A 136 -20.15 -10.95 31.53
N TRP A 137 -20.98 -11.12 30.50
CA TRP A 137 -22.39 -11.50 30.63
C TRP A 137 -22.67 -13.01 30.69
N SER A 138 -21.86 -13.87 30.07
CA SER A 138 -22.13 -15.33 30.04
C SER A 138 -21.46 -16.07 31.21
N LYS A 139 -22.21 -16.57 32.20
CA LYS A 139 -21.68 -17.24 33.42
C LYS A 139 -21.00 -18.61 33.17
N GLU A 140 -21.52 -19.44 32.27
CA GLU A 140 -21.10 -20.85 32.14
C GLU A 140 -19.79 -21.09 31.37
N ARG A 141 -19.30 -20.12 30.58
CA ARG A 141 -18.20 -20.35 29.62
C ARG A 141 -16.97 -19.48 29.84
N LYS A 142 -16.86 -18.94 31.06
CA LYS A 142 -15.81 -17.98 31.46
C LYS A 142 -14.44 -18.65 31.56
N ASP A 143 -14.36 -19.74 32.32
CA ASP A 143 -13.06 -20.27 32.76
C ASP A 143 -12.19 -20.81 31.62
N LYS A 144 -12.79 -21.54 30.67
CA LYS A 144 -12.04 -22.10 29.53
C LYS A 144 -11.55 -21.02 28.58
N LEU A 145 -12.36 -20.00 28.33
CA LEU A 145 -11.94 -18.89 27.48
C LEU A 145 -10.93 -17.99 28.18
N ASP A 146 -11.12 -17.73 29.47
CA ASP A 146 -10.14 -17.02 30.29
C ASP A 146 -8.79 -17.77 30.26
N ALA A 147 -8.79 -19.11 30.34
CA ALA A 147 -7.59 -19.91 30.17
C ALA A 147 -6.94 -19.75 28.79
N PHE A 148 -7.71 -19.82 27.70
CA PHE A 148 -7.17 -19.56 26.36
C PHE A 148 -6.61 -18.15 26.20
N LEU A 149 -7.27 -17.13 26.76
CA LEU A 149 -6.80 -15.76 26.68
C LEU A 149 -5.49 -15.57 27.44
N VAL A 150 -5.39 -16.11 28.66
CA VAL A 150 -4.14 -16.12 29.43
C VAL A 150 -3.03 -16.81 28.63
N GLU A 151 -3.32 -17.97 28.04
CA GLU A 151 -2.35 -18.72 27.24
C GLU A 151 -1.89 -17.93 25.99
N ILE A 152 -2.80 -17.22 25.30
CA ILE A 152 -2.42 -16.36 24.17
C ILE A 152 -1.57 -15.21 24.64
N VAL A 153 -1.94 -14.56 25.75
CA VAL A 153 -1.14 -13.47 26.33
C VAL A 153 0.26 -13.97 26.62
N GLU A 154 0.44 -15.14 27.22
CA GLU A 154 1.77 -15.70 27.51
C GLU A 154 2.59 -15.97 26.23
N VAL A 155 1.94 -16.45 25.18
CA VAL A 155 2.57 -16.84 23.91
C VAL A 155 2.84 -15.67 22.97
N LEU A 156 2.08 -14.57 23.05
CA LEU A 156 2.30 -13.44 22.16
C LEU A 156 3.66 -12.76 22.45
N PRO A 157 4.46 -12.49 21.40
CA PRO A 157 5.78 -11.88 21.54
C PRO A 157 5.70 -10.46 22.14
N ILE A 158 6.81 -10.04 22.75
CA ILE A 158 6.95 -8.74 23.44
C ILE A 158 7.45 -7.66 22.46
N ALA A 159 7.14 -6.38 22.71
CA ALA A 159 7.34 -5.24 21.80
C ALA A 159 8.76 -5.12 21.27
N GLU A 160 9.71 -5.38 22.14
CA GLU A 160 11.14 -5.29 21.86
C GLU A 160 11.54 -6.27 20.75
N ALA A 161 10.86 -7.43 20.65
CA ALA A 161 11.13 -8.42 19.62
C ALA A 161 10.92 -7.86 18.20
N TYR A 162 9.91 -7.03 17.97
CA TYR A 162 9.64 -6.49 16.65
C TYR A 162 10.56 -5.33 16.28
N ALA A 163 11.03 -4.53 17.25
CA ALA A 163 12.00 -3.48 16.98
C ALA A 163 13.38 -4.03 16.55
N GLU A 164 13.71 -5.24 16.99
CA GLU A 164 15.00 -5.90 16.74
C GLU A 164 15.04 -6.74 15.46
N LEU A 165 13.86 -7.12 14.94
CA LEU A 165 13.74 -7.96 13.77
C LEU A 165 13.98 -7.16 12.48
N TYR A 166 14.85 -7.70 11.62
CA TYR A 166 15.00 -7.19 10.26
C TYR A 166 13.70 -7.43 9.48
N ASN A 167 13.26 -6.41 8.76
CA ASN A 167 12.02 -6.44 8.00
C ASN A 167 12.15 -7.23 6.68
N THR A 168 12.45 -8.52 6.80
CA THR A 168 12.56 -9.46 5.69
C THR A 168 11.18 -9.96 5.27
N ARG A 169 11.06 -10.45 4.02
CA ARG A 169 9.81 -11.02 3.52
C ARG A 169 9.25 -12.16 4.39
N GLN A 170 10.12 -13.04 4.88
CA GLN A 170 9.71 -14.17 5.74
C GLN A 170 9.14 -13.67 7.07
N ILE A 171 9.81 -12.70 7.71
CA ILE A 171 9.32 -12.13 8.98
C ILE A 171 8.00 -11.40 8.75
N LYS A 172 7.88 -10.64 7.66
CA LYS A 172 6.62 -10.00 7.23
C LYS A 172 5.47 -11.01 7.07
N GLU A 173 5.71 -12.12 6.39
CA GLU A 173 4.75 -13.22 6.19
C GLU A 173 4.31 -13.84 7.53
N GLU A 174 5.24 -14.03 8.47
CA GLU A 174 4.94 -14.58 9.79
C GLU A 174 4.17 -13.61 10.69
N VAL A 175 4.49 -12.31 10.64
CA VAL A 175 3.70 -11.26 11.33
C VAL A 175 2.27 -11.25 10.81
N ILE A 176 2.08 -11.34 9.50
CA ILE A 176 0.75 -11.42 8.88
C ILE A 176 0.03 -12.70 9.27
N SER A 177 0.72 -13.84 9.26
CA SER A 177 0.16 -15.13 9.67
C SER A 177 -0.31 -15.10 11.13
N MET A 178 0.49 -14.51 12.02
CA MET A 178 0.11 -14.28 13.41
C MET A 178 -1.12 -13.38 13.53
N TYR A 179 -1.09 -12.21 12.86
CA TYR A 179 -2.21 -11.27 12.83
C TYR A 179 -3.52 -11.94 12.40
N VAL A 180 -3.50 -12.66 11.27
CA VAL A 180 -4.65 -13.38 10.71
C VAL A 180 -5.17 -14.43 11.69
N THR A 181 -4.25 -15.19 12.32
CA THR A 181 -4.63 -16.26 13.25
C THR A 181 -5.27 -15.70 14.51
N VAL A 182 -4.71 -14.63 15.08
CA VAL A 182 -5.26 -13.95 16.27
C VAL A 182 -6.62 -13.34 15.95
N LEU A 183 -6.77 -12.67 14.80
CA LEU A 183 -8.06 -12.10 14.39
C LEU A 183 -9.14 -13.18 14.21
N LYS A 184 -8.80 -14.30 13.55
CA LYS A 184 -9.70 -15.46 13.42
C LYS A 184 -10.09 -16.03 14.79
N PHE A 185 -9.16 -16.10 15.74
CA PHE A 185 -9.44 -16.51 17.11
C PHE A 185 -10.42 -15.57 17.80
N LEU A 186 -10.14 -14.26 17.79
CA LEU A 186 -10.99 -13.26 18.46
C LEU A 186 -12.42 -13.25 17.89
N ALA A 187 -12.56 -13.30 16.56
CA ALA A 187 -13.86 -13.34 15.90
C ALA A 187 -14.65 -14.61 16.28
N LYS A 188 -14.01 -15.79 16.22
CA LYS A 188 -14.66 -17.06 16.59
C LYS A 188 -14.97 -17.16 18.08
N ALA A 189 -14.10 -16.69 18.95
CA ALA A 189 -14.34 -16.64 20.39
C ALA A 189 -15.55 -15.74 20.70
N THR A 190 -15.64 -14.58 20.05
CA THR A 190 -16.78 -13.66 20.20
C THR A 190 -18.08 -14.31 19.72
N MET A 191 -18.07 -14.93 18.54
CA MET A 191 -19.21 -15.69 18.03
C MET A 191 -19.64 -16.83 18.96
N HIS A 192 -18.68 -17.57 19.51
CA HIS A 192 -18.92 -18.66 20.44
C HIS A 192 -19.59 -18.17 21.73
N CYS A 193 -19.09 -17.06 22.32
CA CYS A 193 -19.67 -16.48 23.53
C CYS A 193 -21.07 -15.91 23.32
N ARG A 194 -21.39 -15.35 22.14
CA ARG A 194 -22.71 -14.75 21.88
C ARG A 194 -23.76 -15.76 21.41
N ARG A 195 -23.41 -16.74 20.57
CA ARG A 195 -24.40 -17.68 19.99
C ARG A 195 -24.78 -18.83 20.93
N ASN A 196 -24.11 -18.99 22.07
CA ASN A 196 -24.31 -20.12 22.97
C ASN A 196 -24.18 -21.52 22.33
N ASN A 197 -23.55 -21.67 21.16
CA ASN A 197 -23.39 -22.96 20.48
C ASN A 197 -21.98 -23.55 20.67
N LEU A 198 -21.94 -24.78 21.21
CA LEU A 198 -20.72 -25.53 21.59
C LEU A 198 -20.02 -26.24 20.41
N THR A 199 -20.58 -26.20 19.21
CA THR A 199 -20.08 -26.98 18.07
C THR A 199 -18.68 -26.58 17.57
N ASN A 200 -18.09 -25.49 18.08
CA ASN A 200 -16.83 -24.92 17.57
C ASN A 200 -15.64 -24.95 18.54
N GLU A 201 -15.72 -25.66 19.67
CA GLU A 201 -14.60 -25.68 20.64
C GLU A 201 -13.29 -26.24 20.05
N GLN A 202 -13.38 -27.29 19.23
CA GLN A 202 -12.23 -27.85 18.52
C GLN A 202 -11.56 -26.79 17.63
N SER A 203 -12.36 -25.93 17.00
CA SER A 203 -11.84 -24.85 16.14
C SER A 203 -11.05 -23.79 16.92
N LEU A 204 -11.40 -23.53 18.19
CA LEU A 204 -10.62 -22.62 19.04
C LEU A 204 -9.29 -23.25 19.47
N GLY A 205 -9.30 -24.54 19.82
CA GLY A 205 -8.07 -25.28 20.14
C GLY A 205 -7.09 -25.37 18.97
N ASP A 206 -7.60 -25.57 17.75
CA ASP A 206 -6.78 -25.58 16.53
C ASP A 206 -6.13 -24.20 16.28
N LEU A 207 -6.88 -23.12 16.46
CA LEU A 207 -6.35 -21.76 16.33
C LEU A 207 -5.30 -21.47 17.41
N MET A 208 -5.54 -21.90 18.65
CA MET A 208 -4.56 -21.75 19.72
C MET A 208 -3.24 -22.45 19.40
N THR A 209 -3.32 -23.67 18.86
CA THR A 209 -2.15 -24.44 18.42
C THR A 209 -1.38 -23.68 17.33
N ARG A 210 -2.09 -23.07 16.37
CA ARG A 210 -1.46 -22.24 15.32
C ARG A 210 -0.81 -20.97 15.88
N ILE A 211 -1.43 -20.30 16.86
CA ILE A 211 -0.82 -19.13 17.54
C ILE A 211 0.51 -19.52 18.19
N LYS A 212 0.55 -20.66 18.90
CA LYS A 212 1.79 -21.19 19.49
C LYS A 212 2.86 -21.47 18.45
N GLN A 213 2.50 -22.07 17.32
CA GLN A 213 3.43 -22.34 16.23
C GLN A 213 3.98 -21.05 15.59
N CYS A 214 3.13 -20.04 15.37
CA CYS A 214 3.58 -18.74 14.86
C CYS A 214 4.50 -18.03 15.85
N SER A 215 4.17 -18.07 17.15
CA SER A 215 4.99 -17.47 18.20
C SER A 215 6.37 -18.15 18.29
N ALA A 216 6.41 -19.48 18.28
CA ALA A 216 7.67 -20.23 18.29
C ALA A 216 8.57 -19.86 17.10
N ARG A 217 7.98 -19.69 15.90
CA ARG A 217 8.72 -19.23 14.71
C ARG A 217 9.24 -17.80 14.87
N LEU A 218 8.43 -16.87 15.37
CA LEU A 218 8.86 -15.49 15.64
C LEU A 218 9.98 -15.42 16.68
N HIS A 219 9.89 -16.19 17.77
CA HIS A 219 10.96 -16.30 18.76
C HIS A 219 12.23 -16.89 18.16
N HIS A 220 12.12 -17.87 17.26
CA HIS A 220 13.27 -18.39 16.54
C HIS A 220 13.94 -17.30 15.68
N PHE A 221 13.17 -16.51 14.93
CA PHE A 221 13.72 -15.37 14.18
C PHE A 221 14.35 -14.32 15.08
N GLN A 222 13.76 -14.05 16.25
CA GLN A 222 14.33 -13.12 17.21
C GLN A 222 15.65 -13.63 17.78
N ALA A 223 15.74 -14.92 18.12
CA ALA A 223 16.97 -15.54 18.58
C ALA A 223 18.07 -15.48 17.52
N LEU A 224 17.72 -15.75 16.24
CA LEU A 224 18.64 -15.59 15.11
C LEU A 224 19.09 -14.13 14.95
N ALA A 225 18.16 -13.17 15.00
CA ALA A 225 18.49 -11.75 14.91
C ALA A 225 19.40 -11.29 16.06
N SER A 226 19.14 -11.75 17.28
CA SER A 226 19.95 -11.47 18.47
C SER A 226 21.35 -12.06 18.36
N ALA A 227 21.46 -13.32 17.91
CA ALA A 227 22.75 -13.97 17.67
C ALA A 227 23.56 -13.22 16.59
N VAL A 228 22.90 -12.80 15.52
CA VAL A 228 23.48 -11.97 14.45
C VAL A 228 23.94 -10.60 14.98
N GLN A 229 23.22 -9.98 15.91
CA GLN A 229 23.63 -8.71 16.52
C GLN A 229 24.83 -8.84 17.47
N GLN A 230 25.05 -10.02 18.04
CA GLN A 230 26.18 -10.30 18.93
C GLN A 230 27.46 -10.65 18.15
N ASP A 231 27.36 -11.02 16.88
CA ASP A 231 28.51 -11.26 16.00
C ASP A 231 29.17 -9.93 15.58
N GLU A 232 30.42 -9.71 16.02
CA GLU A 232 31.19 -8.49 15.73
C GLU A 232 31.41 -8.23 14.24
N THR A 233 31.46 -9.29 13.43
CA THR A 233 31.59 -9.14 11.97
C THR A 233 30.34 -8.52 11.36
N LEU A 234 29.15 -8.81 11.91
CA LEU A 234 27.87 -8.24 11.46
C LEU A 234 27.55 -6.89 12.06
N LYS A 235 28.18 -6.45 13.17
CA LYS A 235 28.14 -5.04 13.58
C LYS A 235 28.68 -4.11 12.50
N SER A 236 29.73 -4.55 11.79
CA SER A 236 30.25 -3.82 10.62
C SER A 236 29.22 -3.78 9.49
N VAL A 237 28.51 -4.88 9.23
CA VAL A 237 27.42 -4.97 8.24
C VAL A 237 26.22 -4.12 8.64
N LYS A 238 25.90 -3.98 9.93
CA LYS A 238 24.85 -3.09 10.43
C LYS A 238 25.24 -1.62 10.27
N GLY A 239 26.53 -1.28 10.43
CA GLY A 239 27.07 0.03 10.05
C GLY A 239 26.94 0.30 8.55
N ILE A 240 27.23 -0.69 7.71
CA ILE A 240 27.03 -0.63 6.26
C ILE A 240 25.54 -0.47 5.92
N SER A 241 24.65 -1.24 6.55
CA SER A 241 23.20 -1.15 6.34
C SER A 241 22.61 0.18 6.79
N GLY A 242 23.12 0.77 7.89
CA GLY A 242 22.73 2.11 8.33
C GLY A 242 23.17 3.17 7.32
N THR A 243 24.39 3.05 6.81
CA THR A 243 24.90 3.90 5.73
C THR A 243 24.06 3.73 4.45
N LEU A 244 23.68 2.50 4.10
CA LEU A 244 22.84 2.22 2.94
C LEU A 244 21.42 2.79 3.08
N ALA A 245 20.87 2.80 4.28
CA ALA A 245 19.57 3.41 4.57
C ALA A 245 19.61 4.94 4.41
N ILE A 246 20.69 5.58 4.86
CA ILE A 246 20.93 7.02 4.65
C ILE A 246 21.04 7.30 3.15
N VAL A 247 21.86 6.54 2.42
CA VAL A 247 22.00 6.69 0.96
C VAL A 247 20.66 6.50 0.25
N ARG A 248 19.86 5.50 0.64
CA ARG A 248 18.52 5.29 0.06
C ARG A 248 17.60 6.48 0.32
N GLN A 249 17.62 7.03 1.53
CA GLN A 249 16.83 8.21 1.88
C GLN A 249 17.28 9.44 1.07
N GLU A 250 18.59 9.64 0.89
CA GLU A 250 19.12 10.71 0.04
C GLU A 250 18.71 10.54 -1.42
N VAL A 251 18.79 9.31 -1.97
CA VAL A 251 18.32 8.99 -3.33
C VAL A 251 16.83 9.30 -3.48
N GLU A 252 16.01 9.00 -2.48
CA GLU A 252 14.57 9.26 -2.53
C GLU A 252 14.25 10.76 -2.46
N LEU A 253 14.99 11.53 -1.65
CA LEU A 253 14.90 12.99 -1.63
C LEU A 253 15.33 13.61 -2.97
N ILE A 254 16.44 13.14 -3.55
CA ILE A 254 16.93 13.59 -4.86
C ILE A 254 15.91 13.26 -5.94
N SER A 255 15.32 12.06 -5.90
CA SER A 255 14.28 11.63 -6.84
C SER A 255 13.06 12.55 -6.77
N GLN A 256 12.58 12.87 -5.56
CA GLN A 256 11.49 13.82 -5.36
C GLN A 256 11.82 15.23 -5.88
N GLU A 257 13.05 15.72 -5.65
CA GLU A 257 13.50 17.01 -6.19
C GLU A 257 13.56 17.00 -7.73
N MET A 258 14.04 15.90 -8.32
CA MET A 258 14.09 15.71 -9.77
C MET A 258 12.68 15.74 -10.37
N PHE A 259 11.73 15.00 -9.80
CA PHE A 259 10.33 15.02 -10.26
C PHE A 259 9.73 16.42 -10.18
N ALA A 260 9.97 17.15 -9.10
CA ALA A 260 9.50 18.53 -8.96
C ALA A 260 10.10 19.47 -10.03
N LYS A 261 11.37 19.28 -10.42
CA LYS A 261 12.00 20.04 -11.51
C LYS A 261 11.48 19.64 -12.88
N ILE A 262 11.23 18.35 -13.13
CA ILE A 262 10.60 17.87 -14.37
C ILE A 262 9.22 18.53 -14.54
N ASP A 263 8.39 18.50 -13.50
CA ASP A 263 7.08 19.18 -13.49
C ASP A 263 7.20 20.68 -13.79
N GLN A 264 8.24 21.34 -13.27
CA GLN A 264 8.50 22.76 -13.53
C GLN A 264 8.88 23.00 -15.00
N VAL A 265 9.76 22.15 -15.56
CA VAL A 265 10.18 22.23 -16.97
C VAL A 265 9.00 21.97 -17.90
N GLU A 266 8.16 20.98 -17.61
CA GLU A 266 6.95 20.70 -18.39
C GLU A 266 6.01 21.91 -18.41
N LYS A 267 5.79 22.56 -17.25
CA LYS A 267 4.98 23.80 -17.18
C LYS A 267 5.58 24.93 -18.02
N LEU A 268 6.90 25.14 -17.96
CA LEU A 268 7.58 26.15 -18.76
C LEU A 268 7.49 25.85 -20.26
N TRP A 269 7.63 24.58 -20.64
CA TRP A 269 7.50 24.12 -22.01
C TRP A 269 6.09 24.35 -22.56
N MET A 270 5.06 24.01 -21.80
CA MET A 270 3.66 24.27 -22.18
C MET A 270 3.39 25.76 -22.36
N ASN A 271 3.90 26.61 -21.45
CA ASN A 271 3.80 28.07 -21.58
C ASN A 271 4.52 28.59 -22.84
N TYR A 272 5.70 28.04 -23.15
CA TYR A 272 6.45 28.39 -24.35
C TYR A 272 5.69 28.00 -25.63
N GLN A 273 5.08 26.81 -25.66
CA GLN A 273 4.26 26.38 -26.80
C GLN A 273 3.03 27.29 -26.99
N GLU A 274 2.37 27.69 -25.91
CA GLU A 274 1.26 28.65 -25.98
C GLU A 274 1.71 30.01 -26.52
N GLN A 275 2.85 30.53 -26.05
CA GLN A 275 3.41 31.79 -26.53
C GLN A 275 3.77 31.71 -28.01
N ALA A 276 4.45 30.65 -28.44
CA ALA A 276 4.80 30.43 -29.84
C ALA A 276 3.55 30.34 -30.74
N LYS A 277 2.45 29.74 -30.23
CA LYS A 277 1.16 29.71 -30.93
C LYS A 277 0.55 31.11 -31.06
N ARG A 278 0.62 31.94 -30.01
CA ARG A 278 0.16 33.34 -30.03
C ARG A 278 0.98 34.17 -31.01
N ASP A 279 2.29 34.02 -31.02
CA ASP A 279 3.19 34.76 -31.91
C ASP A 279 2.94 34.38 -33.38
N ARG A 280 2.75 33.09 -33.68
CA ARG A 280 2.32 32.63 -35.03
C ARG A 280 0.97 33.22 -35.44
N MET A 281 0.00 33.29 -34.54
CA MET A 281 -1.29 33.93 -34.81
C MET A 281 -1.15 35.44 -35.07
N LEU A 282 -0.30 36.14 -34.32
CA LEU A 282 -0.02 37.57 -34.52
C LEU A 282 0.65 37.84 -35.87
N ILE A 283 1.60 37.00 -36.29
CA ILE A 283 2.24 37.10 -37.60
C ILE A 283 1.20 36.90 -38.70
N ALA A 284 0.40 35.83 -38.63
CA ALA A 284 -0.66 35.58 -39.60
C ALA A 284 -1.69 36.72 -39.65
N TYR A 285 -2.05 37.32 -38.50
CA TYR A 285 -2.94 38.46 -38.44
C TYR A 285 -2.35 39.71 -39.10
N ARG A 286 -1.05 39.98 -38.89
CA ARG A 286 -0.35 41.09 -39.55
C ARG A 286 -0.27 40.89 -41.06
N GLU A 287 0.03 39.68 -41.52
CA GLU A 287 0.06 39.34 -42.93
C GLU A 287 -1.34 39.50 -43.56
N LEU A 288 -2.38 38.99 -42.91
CA LEU A 288 -3.77 39.16 -43.34
C LEU A 288 -4.20 40.63 -43.34
N SER A 289 -3.80 41.42 -42.35
CA SER A 289 -4.08 42.86 -42.31
C SER A 289 -3.36 43.59 -43.44
N THR A 290 -2.10 43.24 -43.73
CA THR A 290 -1.31 43.82 -44.82
C THR A 290 -1.91 43.46 -46.18
N LEU A 291 -2.29 42.19 -46.36
CA LEU A 291 -3.00 41.71 -47.54
C LEU A 291 -4.37 42.38 -47.67
N SER A 292 -5.11 42.57 -46.58
CA SER A 292 -6.39 43.29 -46.60
C SER A 292 -6.21 44.74 -47.06
N THR A 293 -5.18 45.44 -46.58
CA THR A 293 -4.89 46.80 -47.04
C THR A 293 -4.40 46.87 -48.49
N LEU A 294 -3.69 45.84 -48.99
CA LEU A 294 -3.23 45.75 -50.38
C LEU A 294 -4.35 45.35 -51.35
N LEU A 295 -5.23 44.44 -50.94
CA LEU A 295 -6.31 43.90 -51.76
C LEU A 295 -7.58 44.75 -51.74
N LEU A 296 -7.76 45.61 -50.73
CA LEU A 296 -8.90 46.53 -50.62
C LEU A 296 -8.43 48.01 -50.59
N PRO A 297 -7.75 48.52 -51.64
CA PRO A 297 -7.47 49.94 -51.74
C PRO A 297 -8.79 50.67 -52.02
N SER A 298 -9.35 51.28 -50.98
CA SER A 298 -10.66 51.95 -50.96
C SER A 298 -11.81 51.07 -51.48
N SER A 299 -12.56 50.44 -50.57
CA SER A 299 -13.71 49.57 -50.86
C SER A 299 -14.91 50.25 -51.56
N LYS A 300 -14.81 51.51 -51.96
CA LYS A 300 -15.91 52.25 -52.58
C LYS A 300 -16.36 51.70 -53.95
N PRO A 301 -15.48 51.26 -54.87
CA PRO A 301 -15.92 50.77 -56.18
C PRO A 301 -16.55 49.37 -56.11
N TRP A 302 -16.02 48.51 -55.25
CA TRP A 302 -16.40 47.09 -55.18
C TRP A 302 -17.77 46.87 -54.52
N VAL A 303 -18.17 47.69 -53.54
CA VAL A 303 -19.48 47.58 -52.89
C VAL A 303 -20.62 47.86 -53.88
N SER A 304 -20.41 48.77 -54.83
CA SER A 304 -21.36 49.05 -55.92
C SER A 304 -21.50 47.89 -56.91
N GLU A 305 -20.40 47.24 -57.32
CA GLU A 305 -20.44 46.08 -58.21
C GLU A 305 -21.00 44.82 -57.52
N LEU A 306 -20.68 44.62 -56.23
CA LEU A 306 -21.19 43.48 -55.47
C LEU A 306 -22.71 43.59 -55.24
N HIS A 307 -23.24 44.80 -55.03
CA HIS A 307 -24.68 45.01 -54.95
C HIS A 307 -25.39 44.75 -56.29
N ALA A 308 -24.78 45.13 -57.42
CA ALA A 308 -25.32 44.86 -58.75
C ALA A 308 -25.32 43.35 -59.09
N ALA A 309 -24.25 42.64 -58.74
CA ALA A 309 -24.13 41.20 -58.97
C ALA A 309 -25.07 40.38 -58.07
N ARG A 310 -25.31 40.82 -56.83
CA ARG A 310 -26.18 40.11 -55.87
C ARG A 310 -27.66 40.18 -56.23
N THR A 311 -28.09 41.17 -57.00
CA THR A 311 -29.43 41.22 -57.61
C THR A 311 -29.61 40.24 -58.77
N GLN A 312 -28.55 39.65 -59.32
CA GLN A 312 -28.63 38.82 -60.53
C GLN A 312 -28.50 37.31 -60.32
N ASN A 313 -28.22 36.80 -59.10
CA ASN A 313 -28.07 35.35 -58.91
C ASN A 313 -28.32 34.87 -57.46
N PRO A 314 -29.50 34.30 -57.13
CA PRO A 314 -29.82 33.81 -55.79
C PRO A 314 -29.29 32.40 -55.44
N GLU A 315 -28.66 31.66 -56.36
CA GLU A 315 -28.44 30.21 -56.19
C GLU A 315 -27.05 29.77 -55.67
N ILE A 316 -26.21 30.68 -55.19
CA ILE A 316 -24.88 30.31 -54.65
C ILE A 316 -24.93 30.25 -53.12
N SER A 317 -25.71 29.32 -52.57
CA SER A 317 -25.74 29.02 -51.13
C SER A 317 -25.60 27.52 -50.81
N GLN A 318 -25.18 26.68 -51.77
CA GLN A 318 -24.95 25.26 -51.52
C GLN A 318 -23.73 24.76 -52.29
N ARG A 319 -22.55 24.76 -51.65
CA ARG A 319 -21.43 23.80 -51.86
C ARG A 319 -20.18 24.31 -51.15
N SER A 320 -19.96 23.88 -49.90
CA SER A 320 -18.66 23.97 -49.23
C SER A 320 -18.62 23.05 -48.00
N LYS A 321 -18.55 21.73 -48.21
CA LYS A 321 -18.11 20.76 -47.18
C LYS A 321 -17.47 19.56 -47.87
N CYS A 322 -16.14 19.49 -47.92
CA CYS A 322 -15.41 18.22 -47.97
C CYS A 322 -13.92 18.44 -47.66
N VAL A 323 -13.29 17.35 -47.18
CA VAL A 323 -11.85 17.10 -46.94
C VAL A 323 -11.36 17.72 -45.61
N ILE A 324 -10.86 16.98 -44.60
CA ILE A 324 -9.78 15.98 -44.58
C ILE A 324 -9.96 15.03 -43.37
N ALA A 325 -9.85 13.71 -43.57
CA ALA A 325 -9.48 12.76 -42.52
C ALA A 325 -8.92 11.47 -43.15
N GLY A 326 -7.69 11.09 -42.82
CA GLY A 326 -7.12 9.81 -43.26
C GLY A 326 -5.72 9.52 -42.72
N ASN A 327 -5.60 8.37 -42.05
CA ASN A 327 -4.39 7.53 -41.92
C ASN A 327 -3.31 7.85 -40.86
N GLN A 328 -3.68 7.93 -39.58
CA GLN A 328 -2.71 7.76 -38.47
C GLN A 328 -2.96 6.54 -37.55
N GLY A 329 -4.11 5.86 -37.63
CA GLY A 329 -4.47 4.78 -36.68
C GLY A 329 -3.98 3.37 -37.02
N THR A 330 -3.60 3.11 -38.26
CA THR A 330 -3.40 1.74 -38.76
C THR A 330 -2.05 1.14 -38.39
N TRP A 331 -1.00 1.96 -38.28
CA TRP A 331 0.37 1.46 -38.05
C TRP A 331 0.65 1.15 -36.57
N VAL A 332 0.10 1.94 -35.63
CA VAL A 332 0.21 1.71 -34.18
C VAL A 332 -0.45 0.40 -33.77
N THR A 333 -1.60 0.09 -34.36
CA THR A 333 -2.32 -1.16 -34.11
C THR A 333 -1.52 -2.37 -34.63
N GLN A 334 -0.86 -2.22 -35.77
CA GLN A 334 -0.06 -3.29 -36.37
C GLN A 334 1.22 -3.58 -35.55
N MET A 335 1.90 -2.53 -35.08
CA MET A 335 3.09 -2.67 -34.23
C MET A 335 2.79 -3.30 -32.86
N ILE A 336 1.68 -2.93 -32.20
CA ILE A 336 1.25 -3.54 -30.93
C ILE A 336 0.92 -5.03 -31.12
N THR A 337 0.30 -5.38 -32.25
CA THR A 337 -0.06 -6.76 -32.59
C THR A 337 1.19 -7.60 -32.88
N GLU A 338 2.20 -7.02 -33.54
CA GLU A 338 3.49 -7.68 -33.80
C GLU A 338 4.32 -7.86 -32.53
N TYR A 339 4.29 -6.89 -31.60
CA TYR A 339 4.87 -7.03 -30.27
C TYR A 339 4.19 -8.18 -29.50
N GLN A 340 2.85 -8.22 -29.44
CA GLN A 340 2.11 -9.29 -28.76
C GLN A 340 2.29 -10.67 -29.40
N ALA A 341 2.52 -10.74 -30.72
CA ALA A 341 2.80 -11.98 -31.44
C ALA A 341 4.23 -12.48 -31.22
N SER A 342 5.21 -11.58 -31.09
CA SER A 342 6.62 -11.91 -30.85
C SER A 342 6.88 -12.51 -29.47
N PHE A 343 6.01 -12.26 -28.49
CA PHE A 343 6.12 -12.78 -27.13
C PHE A 343 5.42 -14.14 -26.88
N LYS A 344 4.89 -14.81 -27.91
CA LYS A 344 4.27 -16.14 -27.77
C LYS A 344 5.22 -17.28 -28.16
N LYS A 345 6.02 -17.70 -27.18
CA LYS A 345 6.83 -18.94 -27.00
C LYS A 345 8.30 -18.58 -26.75
N GLY A 346 8.62 -18.26 -25.49
CA GLY A 346 10.02 -18.22 -25.06
C GLY A 346 10.32 -17.43 -23.80
N GLU A 347 9.51 -16.45 -23.43
CA GLU A 347 9.95 -15.47 -22.41
C GLU A 347 8.96 -15.26 -21.25
N VAL A 348 8.52 -16.38 -20.67
CA VAL A 348 7.93 -16.43 -19.31
C VAL A 348 8.94 -16.20 -18.13
N PRO A 349 10.27 -15.99 -18.29
CA PRO A 349 11.13 -15.67 -17.13
C PRO A 349 10.84 -14.32 -16.46
N LEU A 350 10.26 -13.34 -17.16
CA LEU A 350 10.10 -11.96 -16.65
C LEU A 350 9.06 -11.81 -15.53
N ILE A 351 8.04 -12.69 -15.47
CA ILE A 351 7.11 -12.76 -14.32
C ILE A 351 7.75 -13.54 -13.15
N CYS A 352 8.65 -14.48 -13.43
CA CYS A 352 9.27 -15.36 -12.43
C CYS A 352 10.38 -14.67 -11.61
N VAL A 353 11.07 -13.68 -12.18
CA VAL A 353 12.08 -12.86 -11.46
C VAL A 353 11.42 -12.01 -10.37
N PHE A 354 10.26 -11.40 -10.64
CA PHE A 354 9.55 -10.57 -9.65
C PHE A 354 8.67 -11.37 -8.68
N ALA A 355 8.34 -12.62 -9.01
CA ALA A 355 7.64 -13.55 -8.11
C ALA A 355 8.57 -14.32 -7.14
N GLY A 356 9.89 -14.13 -7.22
CA GLY A 356 10.86 -14.74 -6.30
C GLY A 356 11.13 -16.24 -6.54
N VAL A 357 10.98 -16.73 -7.77
CA VAL A 357 11.11 -18.16 -8.11
C VAL A 357 12.54 -18.57 -8.47
N TYR A 358 13.42 -17.63 -8.84
CA TYR A 358 14.83 -17.94 -9.09
C TYR A 358 15.68 -17.83 -7.82
N ARG A 359 15.75 -18.91 -7.05
CA ARG A 359 16.74 -19.06 -5.96
C ARG A 359 18.15 -19.43 -6.47
N ASN A 360 18.29 -19.86 -7.73
CA ASN A 360 19.49 -20.59 -8.19
C ASN A 360 20.11 -20.15 -9.54
N GLU A 361 19.59 -19.16 -10.24
CA GLU A 361 20.27 -18.64 -11.46
C GLU A 361 21.05 -17.37 -11.12
N GLN A 362 22.34 -17.34 -11.50
CA GLN A 362 23.19 -16.17 -11.31
C GLN A 362 22.70 -15.05 -12.23
N LEU A 363 22.21 -13.95 -11.64
CA LEU A 363 21.96 -12.71 -12.37
C LEU A 363 23.27 -12.24 -13.02
N THR A 364 23.31 -12.22 -14.34
CA THR A 364 24.43 -11.66 -15.10
C THR A 364 24.25 -10.16 -15.26
N ALA A 365 25.35 -9.41 -15.39
CA ALA A 365 25.30 -7.97 -15.63
C ALA A 365 24.40 -7.62 -16.84
N ARG A 366 24.52 -8.40 -17.92
CA ARG A 366 23.64 -8.34 -19.09
C ARG A 366 22.16 -8.38 -18.74
N SER A 367 21.73 -9.38 -17.97
CA SER A 367 20.33 -9.57 -17.63
C SER A 367 19.77 -8.39 -16.83
N LEU A 368 20.59 -7.80 -15.95
CA LEU A 368 20.23 -6.62 -15.17
C LEU A 368 20.07 -5.38 -16.06
N VAL A 369 20.99 -5.16 -17.01
CA VAL A 369 20.94 -4.01 -17.92
C VAL A 369 19.73 -4.09 -18.86
N CYS A 370 19.46 -5.26 -19.43
CA CYS A 370 18.26 -5.47 -20.23
C CYS A 370 16.97 -5.20 -19.44
N LEU A 371 16.91 -5.62 -18.16
CA LEU A 371 15.77 -5.33 -17.29
C LEU A 371 15.60 -3.83 -17.03
N LEU A 372 16.69 -3.10 -16.81
CA LEU A 372 16.66 -1.65 -16.62
C LEU A 372 16.16 -0.93 -17.88
N ILE A 373 16.66 -1.30 -19.05
CA ILE A 373 16.19 -0.78 -20.35
C ILE A 373 14.68 -1.00 -20.51
N ILE A 374 14.19 -2.22 -20.25
CA ILE A 374 12.77 -2.55 -20.34
C ILE A 374 11.93 -1.69 -19.38
N ARG A 375 12.38 -1.50 -18.13
CA ARG A 375 11.66 -0.66 -17.15
C ARG A 375 11.62 0.80 -17.55
N ILE A 376 12.71 1.33 -18.12
CA ILE A 376 12.72 2.70 -18.65
C ILE A 376 11.73 2.82 -19.82
N MET A 377 11.67 1.82 -20.72
CA MET A 377 10.69 1.81 -21.81
C MET A 377 9.24 1.75 -21.32
N GLU A 378 8.96 0.99 -20.26
CA GLU A 378 7.62 0.92 -19.66
C GLU A 378 7.20 2.25 -19.03
N TYR A 379 8.13 2.93 -18.35
CA TYR A 379 7.87 4.18 -17.64
C TYR A 379 7.86 5.39 -18.58
N PHE A 380 8.68 5.35 -19.64
CA PHE A 380 8.85 6.40 -20.64
C PHE A 380 8.64 5.85 -22.06
N PRO A 381 7.40 5.50 -22.44
CA PRO A 381 7.11 4.87 -23.73
C PRO A 381 7.48 5.74 -24.94
N LYS A 382 7.66 7.06 -24.75
CA LYS A 382 8.11 8.00 -25.79
C LYS A 382 9.54 7.73 -26.27
N VAL A 383 10.42 7.26 -25.39
CA VAL A 383 11.84 6.97 -25.70
C VAL A 383 11.97 5.92 -26.81
N VAL A 384 11.04 4.97 -26.87
CA VAL A 384 10.99 3.95 -27.95
C VAL A 384 10.82 4.59 -29.33
N PHE A 385 10.15 5.73 -29.40
CA PHE A 385 9.93 6.46 -30.65
C PHE A 385 11.06 7.44 -30.98
N GLU A 386 11.85 7.84 -29.98
CA GLU A 386 12.97 8.78 -30.15
C GLU A 386 14.24 8.07 -30.64
N ILE A 387 14.45 6.81 -30.23
CA ILE A 387 15.61 5.99 -30.60
C ILE A 387 15.21 4.56 -31.05
N PRO A 388 14.31 4.41 -32.03
CA PRO A 388 13.78 3.10 -32.43
C PRO A 388 14.85 2.13 -32.94
N ASP A 389 15.94 2.64 -33.50
CA ASP A 389 17.05 1.84 -34.01
C ASP A 389 17.85 1.15 -32.90
N LEU A 390 17.91 1.75 -31.70
CA LEU A 390 18.62 1.22 -30.54
C LEU A 390 17.76 0.27 -29.69
N LEU A 391 16.44 0.47 -29.68
CA LEU A 391 15.50 -0.28 -28.84
C LEU A 391 14.75 -1.39 -29.60
N ASN A 392 15.23 -1.74 -30.79
CA ASN A 392 14.75 -2.90 -31.52
C ASN A 392 15.11 -4.18 -30.75
N THR A 393 14.14 -5.09 -30.59
CA THR A 393 14.33 -6.38 -29.90
C THR A 393 15.47 -7.21 -30.48
N ARG A 394 15.74 -7.12 -31.80
CA ARG A 394 16.88 -7.77 -32.44
C ARG A 394 18.21 -7.17 -31.99
N VAL A 395 18.27 -5.85 -31.82
CA VAL A 395 19.46 -5.12 -31.39
C VAL A 395 19.74 -5.45 -29.92
N LEU A 396 18.75 -5.38 -29.04
CA LEU A 396 18.92 -5.73 -27.62
C LEU A 396 19.33 -7.20 -27.43
N ALA A 397 18.81 -8.12 -28.25
CA ALA A 397 19.18 -9.52 -28.18
C ALA A 397 20.65 -9.76 -28.58
N GLN A 398 21.15 -9.02 -29.57
CA GLN A 398 22.49 -9.20 -30.14
C GLN A 398 23.57 -8.29 -29.55
N ALA A 399 23.17 -7.18 -28.90
CA ALA A 399 24.07 -6.17 -28.38
C ALA A 399 25.04 -6.77 -27.37
N ALA A 400 26.34 -6.47 -27.43
CA ALA A 400 27.29 -6.85 -26.40
C ALA A 400 27.05 -6.06 -25.09
N ASP A 401 27.61 -6.50 -23.97
CA ASP A 401 27.40 -5.82 -22.67
C ASP A 401 27.79 -4.32 -22.68
N PRO A 402 28.89 -3.88 -23.35
CA PRO A 402 29.18 -2.45 -23.49
C PRO A 402 28.14 -1.69 -24.31
N GLU A 403 27.61 -2.31 -25.36
CA GLU A 403 26.60 -1.71 -26.25
C GLU A 403 25.26 -1.56 -25.52
N LEU A 404 24.88 -2.53 -24.70
CA LEU A 404 23.71 -2.41 -23.83
C LEU A 404 23.86 -1.26 -22.82
N TRP A 405 25.06 -1.04 -22.31
CA TRP A 405 25.34 0.08 -21.42
C TRP A 405 25.27 1.43 -22.15
N GLU A 406 25.77 1.49 -23.38
CA GLU A 406 25.66 2.68 -24.23
C GLU A 406 24.20 3.00 -24.58
N ILE A 407 23.38 1.98 -24.89
CA ILE A 407 21.93 2.14 -25.09
C ILE A 407 21.28 2.72 -23.83
N LEU A 408 21.62 2.18 -22.65
CA LEU A 408 21.10 2.67 -21.38
C LEU A 408 21.54 4.13 -21.11
N GLU A 409 22.79 4.49 -21.40
CA GLU A 409 23.27 5.86 -21.27
C GLU A 409 22.55 6.83 -22.21
N VAL A 410 22.29 6.41 -23.45
CA VAL A 410 21.50 7.21 -24.41
C VAL A 410 20.08 7.42 -23.89
N MET A 411 19.44 6.38 -23.33
CA MET A 411 18.11 6.49 -22.73
C MET A 411 18.04 7.38 -21.48
N ILE A 412 19.14 7.53 -20.75
CA ILE A 412 19.19 8.38 -19.54
C ILE A 412 19.49 9.85 -19.90
N ARG A 413 20.22 10.07 -21.01
CA ARG A 413 20.63 11.41 -21.46
C ARG A 413 19.62 12.09 -22.37
N GLY A 414 18.85 11.32 -23.14
CA GLY A 414 17.71 11.79 -23.93
C GLY A 414 16.49 11.95 -23.05
#